data_AF-A0A4R8FEH4-F1
#
_entry.id   AF-A0A4R8FEH4-F1
#
_cell.length_a   1.000
_cell.length_b   1.000
_cell.length_c   1.000
_cell.angle_alpha   90.00
_cell.angle_beta   90.00
_cell.angle_gamma   90.00
#
_symmetry.space_group_name_H-M   'P 1'
#
loop_
_entity.id
_entity.type
_entity.pdbx_description
1 polymer ?
#
loop_
_entity_poly.entity_id
_entity_poly.type
_entity_poly.pdbx_seq_one_letter_code
_entity_poly.pdbx_strand_id
1 'polypeptide(L)'
;MSSPTRTRHSPATRKIDIRVNALERQEEALIDCGVDPAHVIRAALRRAVKNWELGSEFVPPSEEQRTRITEWRARTSLAVDAPALTTLLRAHDPLDVLSKWALVRGQIEPRVWAEIDILLDEIAVRAAAQNAEKDTPETCL
;
A
#
# COMPACT_ATOMS: atom_id res chain seq x y z
N MET A 1 3.21 39.70 32.69
CA MET A 1 3.05 38.24 32.67
C MET A 1 2.74 37.86 31.23
N SER A 2 3.75 37.45 30.46
CA SER A 2 3.58 37.13 29.04
C SER A 2 3.29 35.65 28.88
N SER A 3 2.09 35.32 28.41
CA SER A 3 1.70 33.95 28.06
C SER A 3 2.58 33.41 26.93
N PRO A 4 3.08 32.17 26.99
CA PRO A 4 3.81 31.60 25.88
C PRO A 4 2.84 31.28 24.74
N THR A 5 3.03 31.96 23.62
CA THR A 5 2.34 31.67 22.36
C THR A 5 2.74 30.25 21.93
N ARG A 6 1.84 29.27 22.11
CA ARG A 6 2.00 27.91 21.59
C ARG A 6 1.98 28.00 20.06
N THR A 7 3.14 28.22 19.45
CA THR A 7 3.34 28.09 18.01
C THR A 7 2.93 26.68 17.61
N ARG A 8 1.77 26.55 16.96
CA ARG A 8 1.38 25.32 16.24
C ARG A 8 2.44 25.09 15.17
N HIS A 9 3.47 24.30 15.51
CA HIS A 9 4.34 23.73 14.49
C HIS A 9 3.48 22.72 13.75
N SER A 10 3.16 23.01 12.49
CA SER A 10 2.71 21.96 11.57
C SER A 10 3.72 20.82 11.67
N PRO A 11 3.28 19.57 11.83
CA PRO A 11 4.22 18.45 11.91
C PRO A 11 5.06 18.46 10.64
N ALA A 12 6.39 18.54 10.82
CA ALA A 12 7.31 18.56 9.69
C ALA A 12 7.20 17.21 8.98
N THR A 13 6.91 17.23 7.67
CA THR A 13 6.80 16.00 6.87
C THR A 13 7.99 15.82 5.94
N ARG A 14 8.35 14.57 5.66
CA ARG A 14 9.37 14.18 4.69
C ARG A 14 8.74 13.33 3.60
N LYS A 15 9.03 13.63 2.33
CA LYS A 15 8.62 12.76 1.23
C LYS A 15 9.56 11.56 1.13
N ILE A 16 8.99 10.37 0.97
CA ILE A 16 9.70 9.13 0.67
C ILE A 16 9.14 8.54 -0.63
N ASP A 17 10.02 8.05 -1.50
CA ASP A 17 9.62 7.26 -2.66
C ASP A 17 9.31 5.83 -2.21
N ILE A 18 8.08 5.37 -2.41
CA ILE A 18 7.67 4.00 -2.10
C ILE A 18 7.46 3.21 -3.40
N ARG A 19 7.80 1.93 -3.37
CA ARG A 19 7.67 1.02 -4.50
C ARG A 19 7.23 -0.36 -4.03
N VAL A 20 6.16 -0.88 -4.61
CA VAL A 20 5.59 -2.18 -4.21
C VAL A 20 5.26 -3.00 -5.45
N ASN A 21 5.45 -4.31 -5.34
CA ASN A 21 4.97 -5.28 -6.32
C ASN A 21 4.04 -6.27 -5.62
N ALA A 22 3.21 -6.97 -6.39
CA ALA A 22 2.38 -8.06 -5.87
C ALA A 22 3.24 -9.25 -5.39
N LEU A 23 2.61 -10.15 -4.65
CA LEU A 23 3.21 -11.42 -4.26
C LEU A 23 2.98 -12.48 -5.34
N GLU A 24 3.87 -13.48 -5.37
CA GLU A 24 3.77 -14.59 -6.33
C GLU A 24 2.42 -15.32 -6.20
N ARG A 25 1.92 -15.52 -4.97
CA ARG A 25 0.60 -16.14 -4.72
C ARG A 25 -0.59 -15.34 -5.30
N GLN A 26 -0.39 -14.06 -5.60
CA GLN A 26 -1.45 -13.17 -6.10
C GLN A 26 -1.47 -13.15 -7.64
N GLU A 27 -0.49 -13.75 -8.31
CA GLU A 27 -0.34 -13.66 -9.77
C GLU A 27 -1.54 -14.21 -10.53
N GLU A 28 -1.98 -15.43 -10.21
CA GLU A 28 -3.10 -16.09 -10.86
C GLU A 28 -4.39 -15.26 -10.73
N ALA A 29 -4.73 -14.85 -9.51
CA ALA A 29 -5.92 -14.03 -9.27
C ALA A 29 -5.85 -12.66 -9.97
N LEU A 30 -4.67 -12.04 -10.04
CA LEU A 30 -4.48 -10.78 -10.77
C LEU A 30 -4.67 -10.97 -12.28
N ILE A 31 -4.18 -12.07 -12.86
CA ILE A 31 -4.34 -12.39 -14.28
C ILE A 31 -5.81 -12.65 -14.61
N ASP A 32 -6.52 -13.36 -13.73
CA ASP A 32 -7.89 -13.83 -13.99
C ASP A 32 -8.98 -12.80 -13.65
N CYS A 33 -8.68 -11.76 -12.88
CA CYS A 33 -9.69 -10.79 -12.42
C CYS A 33 -10.29 -9.90 -13.54
N GLY A 34 -9.78 -9.98 -14.77
CA GLY A 34 -10.27 -9.21 -15.91
C GLY A 34 -9.96 -7.70 -15.85
N VAL A 35 -9.14 -7.28 -14.88
CA VAL A 35 -8.63 -5.91 -14.73
C VAL A 35 -7.11 -5.95 -14.89
N ASP A 36 -6.53 -4.95 -15.57
CA ASP A 36 -5.07 -4.83 -15.66
C ASP A 36 -4.44 -4.88 -14.25
N PRO A 37 -3.56 -5.86 -13.97
CA PRO A 37 -2.94 -6.05 -12.66
C PRO A 37 -2.26 -4.80 -12.10
N ALA A 38 -1.64 -4.00 -12.98
CA ALA A 38 -0.98 -2.77 -12.55
C ALA A 38 -1.98 -1.74 -12.01
N HIS A 39 -3.22 -1.72 -12.52
CA HIS A 39 -4.28 -0.87 -11.97
C HIS A 39 -4.76 -1.35 -10.61
N VAL A 40 -4.90 -2.67 -10.41
CA VAL A 40 -5.27 -3.27 -9.12
C VAL A 40 -4.23 -2.92 -8.06
N ILE A 41 -2.95 -3.14 -8.35
CA ILE A 41 -1.85 -2.86 -7.40
C ILE A 41 -1.75 -1.36 -7.09
N ARG A 42 -1.92 -0.47 -8.09
CA ARG A 42 -1.97 0.98 -7.84
C ARG A 42 -3.17 1.36 -6.98
N ALA A 43 -4.32 0.73 -7.16
CA ALA A 43 -5.51 0.96 -6.34
C ALA A 43 -5.31 0.48 -4.90
N ALA A 44 -4.75 -0.72 -4.72
CA ALA A 44 -4.38 -1.28 -3.41
C ALA A 44 -3.39 -0.36 -2.69
N LEU A 45 -2.36 0.12 -3.40
CA LEU A 45 -1.39 1.07 -2.86
C LEU A 45 -2.07 2.34 -2.35
N ARG A 46 -2.99 2.93 -3.12
CA ARG A 46 -3.75 4.12 -2.70
C ARG A 46 -4.59 3.84 -1.46
N ARG A 47 -5.27 2.69 -1.38
CA ARG A 47 -6.08 2.29 -0.22
C ARG A 47 -5.22 2.10 1.02
N ALA A 48 -4.12 1.36 0.89
CA ALA A 48 -3.20 1.04 1.99
C ALA A 48 -2.59 2.27 2.64
N VAL A 49 -2.26 3.32 1.85
CA VAL A 49 -1.59 4.53 2.35
C VAL A 49 -2.55 5.65 2.77
N LYS A 50 -3.85 5.58 2.44
CA LYS A 50 -4.81 6.69 2.63
C LYS A 50 -4.87 7.19 4.08
N ASN A 51 -4.84 6.28 5.04
CA ASN A 51 -4.90 6.56 6.48
C ASN A 51 -3.72 5.92 7.23
N TRP A 52 -2.61 5.68 6.54
CA TRP A 52 -1.43 5.10 7.16
C TRP A 52 -0.57 6.18 7.79
N GLU A 53 -0.13 5.91 9.01
CA GLU A 53 0.84 6.71 9.73
C GLU A 53 2.05 5.83 10.07
N LEU A 54 3.23 6.45 10.15
CA LEU A 54 4.46 5.74 10.48
C LEU A 54 4.39 5.26 11.94
N GLY A 55 4.43 3.93 12.13
CA GLY A 55 4.53 3.33 13.45
C GLY A 55 5.89 3.61 14.09
N SER A 56 5.91 3.70 15.42
CA SER A 56 7.13 3.95 16.21
C SER A 56 8.11 2.77 16.20
N GLU A 57 7.63 1.57 15.90
CA GLU A 57 8.42 0.35 15.89
C GLU A 57 8.92 0.01 14.49
N PHE A 58 10.17 -0.43 14.40
CA PHE A 58 10.68 -1.02 13.16
C PHE A 58 10.05 -2.38 12.92
N VAL A 59 9.55 -2.57 11.70
CA VAL A 59 9.04 -3.85 11.23
C VAL A 59 9.97 -4.34 10.12
N PRO A 60 10.59 -5.53 10.26
CA PRO A 60 11.44 -6.06 9.21
C PRO A 60 10.63 -6.30 7.92
N PRO A 61 11.23 -6.13 6.73
CA PRO A 61 10.55 -6.44 5.47
C PRO A 61 10.11 -7.90 5.43
N SER A 62 8.90 -8.17 4.93
CA SER A 62 8.44 -9.55 4.73
C SER A 62 9.31 -10.28 3.70
N GLU A 63 9.62 -11.54 4.04
CA GLU A 63 10.36 -12.51 3.23
C GLU A 63 9.49 -13.15 2.12
N GLU A 64 8.18 -12.87 2.10
CA GLU A 64 7.29 -13.39 1.08
C GLU A 64 7.77 -13.04 -0.33
N GLN A 65 7.72 -14.05 -1.20
CA GLN A 65 8.24 -13.95 -2.56
C GLN A 65 7.36 -13.02 -3.39
N ARG A 66 7.98 -11.96 -3.89
CA ARG A 66 7.34 -10.99 -4.79
C ARG A 66 7.31 -11.59 -6.20
N THR A 67 6.27 -11.24 -6.95
CA THR A 67 6.18 -11.60 -8.37
C THR A 67 7.41 -11.13 -9.16
N ARG A 68 7.84 -11.95 -10.11
CA ARG A 68 8.88 -11.60 -11.08
C ARG A 68 8.38 -10.65 -12.17
N ILE A 69 7.08 -10.44 -12.27
CA ILE A 69 6.44 -9.56 -13.26
C ILE A 69 6.65 -8.10 -12.83
N THR A 70 7.55 -7.40 -13.52
CA THR A 70 7.99 -6.06 -13.10
C THR A 70 7.12 -4.93 -13.62
N GLU A 71 6.36 -5.15 -14.68
CA GLU A 71 5.43 -4.18 -15.28
C GLU A 71 4.26 -3.80 -14.34
N TRP A 72 3.97 -4.66 -13.37
CA TRP A 72 2.94 -4.48 -12.34
C TRP A 72 3.37 -3.57 -11.19
N ARG A 73 4.66 -3.24 -11.10
CA ARG A 73 5.21 -2.49 -9.96
C ARG A 73 4.59 -1.09 -9.87
N ALA A 74 4.02 -0.78 -8.71
CA ALA A 74 3.50 0.54 -8.38
C ALA A 74 4.55 1.39 -7.65
N ARG A 75 4.57 2.69 -7.96
CA ARG A 75 5.42 3.70 -7.31
C ARG A 75 4.62 4.95 -6.99
N THR A 76 4.86 5.54 -5.82
CA THR A 76 4.36 6.88 -5.46
C THR A 76 5.28 7.54 -4.45
N SER A 77 5.05 8.82 -4.16
CA SER A 77 5.71 9.53 -3.06
C SER A 77 4.75 9.67 -1.88
N LEU A 78 5.20 9.30 -0.69
CA LEU A 78 4.43 9.37 0.55
C LEU A 78 5.03 10.40 1.49
N ALA A 79 4.21 11.26 2.09
CA ALA A 79 4.63 12.18 3.13
C ALA A 79 4.55 11.48 4.49
N VAL A 80 5.64 11.47 5.25
CA VAL A 80 5.72 10.84 6.58
C VAL A 80 6.18 11.85 7.63
N ASP A 81 5.80 11.62 8.88
CA ASP A 81 6.25 12.43 10.00
C ASP A 81 7.77 12.38 10.13
N ALA A 82 8.42 13.54 9.99
CA ALA A 82 9.88 13.64 9.95
C ALA A 82 10.54 13.35 11.31
N PRO A 83 9.99 13.79 12.45
CA PRO A 83 10.47 13.37 13.77
C PRO A 83 10.42 11.86 13.98
N ALA A 84 9.29 11.20 13.72
CA ALA A 84 9.15 9.76 13.86
C ALA A 84 10.12 9.00 12.94
N LEU A 85 10.26 9.44 11.68
CA LEU A 85 11.22 8.86 10.75
C LEU A 85 12.67 9.01 11.25
N THR A 86 13.01 10.17 11.81
CA THR A 86 14.34 10.43 12.38
C THR A 86 14.64 9.52 13.57
N THR A 87 13.65 9.30 14.44
CA THR A 87 13.78 8.39 15.58
C THR A 87 14.03 6.96 15.10
N LEU A 88 13.26 6.49 14.12
CA LEU A 88 13.39 5.15 13.57
C LEU A 88 14.73 4.96 12.83
N LEU A 89 15.17 5.96 12.07
CA LEU A 89 16.50 6.02 11.46
C LEU A 89 17.61 5.85 12.50
N ARG A 90 17.62 6.67 13.56
CA ARG A 90 18.68 6.61 14.58
C ARG A 90 18.74 5.26 15.30
N ALA A 91 17.61 4.60 15.47
CA ALA A 91 17.54 3.31 16.16
C ALA A 91 17.97 2.12 15.29
N HIS A 92 17.65 2.13 13.99
CA HIS A 92 17.81 0.95 13.12
C HIS A 92 18.78 1.12 11.95
N ASP A 93 19.13 2.36 11.61
CA ASP A 93 20.12 2.70 10.58
C ASP A 93 20.86 3.99 10.99
N PRO A 94 21.68 3.94 12.06
CA PRO A 94 22.38 5.12 12.59
C PRO A 94 23.38 5.72 11.60
N LEU A 95 23.77 4.96 10.57
CA LEU A 95 24.68 5.40 9.51
C LEU A 95 23.94 5.99 8.28
N ASP A 96 22.60 5.96 8.26
CA ASP A 96 21.74 6.40 7.14
C ASP A 96 22.18 5.79 5.79
N VAL A 97 22.54 4.51 5.80
CA VAL A 97 23.00 3.79 4.60
C VAL A 97 21.85 3.15 3.83
N LEU A 98 20.74 2.86 4.49
CA LEU A 98 19.54 2.31 3.88
C LEU A 98 18.70 3.45 3.30
N SER A 99 18.03 3.17 2.18
CA SER A 99 16.99 4.08 1.71
C SER A 99 15.88 4.19 2.76
N LYS A 100 15.28 5.37 2.90
CA LYS A 100 14.10 5.58 3.78
C LYS A 100 12.97 4.59 3.49
N TRP A 101 12.81 4.18 2.23
CA TRP A 101 11.88 3.11 1.86
C TRP A 101 12.23 1.76 2.51
N ALA A 102 13.49 1.37 2.52
CA ALA A 102 13.94 0.12 3.12
C ALA A 102 13.63 0.04 4.61
N LEU A 103 13.57 1.18 5.31
CA LEU A 103 13.21 1.26 6.73
C LEU A 103 11.71 1.10 6.99
N VAL A 104 10.86 1.66 6.12
CA VAL A 104 9.41 1.68 6.36
C VAL A 104 8.65 0.58 5.61
N ARG A 105 9.30 -0.10 4.66
CA ARG A 105 8.63 -1.08 3.79
C ARG A 105 7.98 -2.23 4.54
N GLY A 106 8.53 -2.65 5.68
CA GLY A 106 7.93 -3.71 6.51
C GLY A 106 6.58 -3.32 7.09
N GLN A 107 6.31 -2.03 7.28
CA GLN A 107 5.00 -1.54 7.72
C GLN A 107 4.00 -1.35 6.57
N ILE A 108 4.49 -1.10 5.35
CA ILE A 108 3.66 -0.72 4.20
C ILE A 108 3.34 -1.92 3.29
N GLU A 109 4.34 -2.74 2.93
CA GLU A 109 4.16 -3.85 1.99
C GLU A 109 3.04 -4.81 2.42
N PRO A 110 2.96 -5.28 3.69
CA PRO A 110 1.87 -6.17 4.10
C PRO A 110 0.48 -5.54 3.97
N ARG A 111 0.36 -4.23 4.25
CA ARG A 111 -0.91 -3.50 4.08
C ARG A 111 -1.32 -3.45 2.61
N VAL A 112 -0.37 -3.20 1.71
CA VAL A 112 -0.64 -3.17 0.28
C VAL A 112 -1.08 -4.55 -0.22
N TRP A 113 -0.40 -5.61 0.21
CA TRP A 113 -0.76 -6.97 -0.21
C TRP A 113 -2.13 -7.39 0.31
N ALA A 114 -2.48 -7.06 1.55
CA ALA A 114 -3.83 -7.28 2.07
C ALA A 114 -4.89 -6.52 1.27
N GLU A 115 -4.62 -5.27 0.84
CA GLU A 115 -5.53 -4.51 0.01
C GLU A 115 -5.63 -5.04 -1.44
N ILE A 116 -4.59 -5.72 -1.95
CA ILE A 116 -4.67 -6.46 -3.21
C ILE A 116 -5.66 -7.62 -3.05
N ASP A 117 -5.50 -8.43 -1.99
CA ASP A 117 -6.38 -9.57 -1.71
C ASP A 117 -7.86 -9.10 -1.60
N ILE A 118 -8.11 -8.04 -0.82
CA ILE A 118 -9.46 -7.45 -0.67
C ILE A 118 -10.02 -6.95 -2.02
N LEU A 119 -9.21 -6.27 -2.84
CA LEU A 119 -9.68 -5.77 -4.13
C LEU A 119 -10.01 -6.89 -5.11
N LEU A 120 -9.23 -7.97 -5.11
CA LEU A 120 -9.49 -9.15 -5.94
C LEU A 120 -10.82 -9.80 -5.55
N ASP A 121 -11.07 -9.94 -4.24
CA ASP A 121 -12.35 -10.44 -3.72
C ASP A 121 -13.53 -9.53 -4.14
N GLU A 122 -13.39 -8.20 -3.98
CA GLU A 122 -14.41 -7.23 -4.39
C GLU A 122 -14.71 -7.30 -5.90
N ILE A 123 -13.68 -7.49 -6.74
CA ILE A 123 -13.83 -7.64 -8.19
C ILE A 123 -14.58 -8.94 -8.50
N ALA A 124 -14.19 -10.05 -7.89
CA ALA A 124 -14.81 -11.36 -8.10
C ALA A 124 -16.31 -11.33 -7.73
N VAL A 125 -16.66 -10.75 -6.58
CA VAL A 125 -18.06 -10.61 -6.14
C VAL A 125 -18.88 -9.78 -7.14
N ARG A 126 -18.33 -8.66 -7.64
CA ARG A 126 -19.03 -7.83 -8.63
C ARG A 126 -19.19 -8.52 -9.97
N ALA A 127 -18.17 -9.26 -10.42
CA ALA A 127 -18.24 -10.03 -11.65
C ALA A 127 -19.32 -11.13 -11.58
N ALA A 128 -19.38 -11.86 -10.46
CA ALA A 128 -20.41 -12.87 -10.23
C ALA A 128 -21.83 -12.28 -10.23
N ALA A 129 -22.03 -11.12 -9.59
CA ALA A 129 -23.33 -10.43 -9.59
C ALA A 129 -23.77 -10.01 -11.00
N GLN A 130 -22.85 -9.48 -11.82
CA GLN A 130 -23.15 -9.08 -13.19
C GLN A 130 -23.49 -10.28 -14.10
N ASN A 131 -22.87 -11.43 -13.87
CA ASN A 131 -23.17 -12.63 -14.65
C ASN A 131 -24.55 -13.19 -14.29
N ALA A 132 -24.92 -13.19 -13.00
CA ALA A 132 -26.25 -13.63 -12.57
C ALA A 132 -27.39 -12.75 -13.14
N GLU A 133 -27.17 -11.43 -13.27
CA GLU A 133 -28.15 -10.52 -13.86
C GLU A 133 -28.34 -10.76 -15.37
N LYS A 134 -27.25 -11.09 -16.09
CA LYS A 134 -27.29 -11.43 -17.53
C LYS A 134 -27.96 -12.76 -17.82
N ASP A 135 -27.86 -13.72 -16.91
CA ASP A 135 -28.45 -15.06 -17.04
C ASP A 135 -29.94 -15.11 -16.64
N THR A 136 -30.56 -13.97 -16.28
CA THR A 136 -32.01 -13.93 -16.05
C THR A 136 -32.72 -13.80 -17.40
N PRO A 137 -33.34 -14.86 -17.96
CA PRO A 137 -34.02 -14.75 -19.24
C PRO A 137 -35.18 -13.76 -19.09
N GLU A 138 -35.27 -12.80 -20.02
CA GLU A 138 -36.50 -12.04 -20.28
C GLU A 138 -37.62 -13.07 -20.50
N THR A 139 -38.36 -13.35 -19.43
CA THR A 139 -39.54 -14.19 -19.52
C THR A 139 -40.59 -13.34 -20.22
N CYS A 140 -40.89 -13.75 -21.44
CA CYS A 140 -41.88 -13.18 -22.35
C CYS A 140 -43.12 -12.62 -21.63
N LEU A 141 -43.50 -11.39 -21.98
CA LEU A 141 -44.87 -10.88 -21.92
C LEU A 141 -45.38 -10.62 -23.34
#